data_AF-A0A926G6I4-F1
#
_entry.id   AF-A0A926G6I4-F1
#
_cell.length_a   1.000
_cell.length_b   1.000
_cell.length_c   1.000
_cell.angle_alpha   90.00
_cell.angle_beta   90.00
_cell.angle_gamma   90.00
#
_symmetry.space_group_name_H-M   'P 1'
#
loop_
_entity.id
_entity.type
_entity.pdbx_description
1 polymer ?
#
loop_
_entity_poly.entity_id
_entity_poly.type
_entity_poly.pdbx_seq_one_letter_code
_entity_poly.pdbx_strand_id
1 'polypeptide(L)'
;MIEEVGIDEAERLYLRPTLTSFDYIYRAGMEVSWDQAGKRLFIPKPRQWTHLEWFRQIIAAVAGEYRVALELSPSTIWSNMPEELRTEIEAAALKKT
;
A
#
# COMPACT_ATOMS: atom_id res chain seq x y z
N MET A 1 0.27 11.15 1.78
CA MET A 1 1.29 10.51 2.65
C MET A 1 0.76 9.19 3.16
N ILE A 2 1.64 8.21 3.36
CA ILE A 2 1.33 6.93 3.98
C ILE A 2 1.60 7.04 5.48
N GLU A 3 0.58 6.81 6.29
CA GLU A 3 0.68 6.76 7.75
C GLU A 3 1.27 5.43 8.22
N GLU A 4 0.87 4.32 7.60
CA GLU A 4 1.29 2.98 8.00
C GLU A 4 1.38 2.03 6.81
N VAL A 5 2.38 1.15 6.85
CA VAL A 5 2.50 -0.02 5.97
C VAL A 5 2.60 -1.26 6.84
N GLY A 6 1.83 -2.30 6.54
CA GLY A 6 1.91 -3.53 7.32
C GLY A 6 1.41 -4.77 6.62
N ILE A 7 1.61 -5.91 7.29
CA ILE A 7 1.07 -7.21 6.90
C ILE A 7 0.06 -7.64 7.95
N ASP A 8 -1.19 -7.87 7.53
CA ASP A 8 -2.25 -8.28 8.44
C ASP A 8 -2.19 -9.78 8.80
N GLU A 9 -3.08 -10.22 9.69
CA GLU A 9 -3.17 -11.62 10.14
C GLU A 9 -3.47 -12.62 9.02
N ALA A 10 -3.99 -12.15 7.88
CA ALA A 10 -4.24 -12.96 6.69
C ALA A 10 -3.05 -12.95 5.71
N GLU A 11 -1.89 -12.43 6.15
CA GLU A 11 -0.67 -12.27 5.36
C GLU A 11 -0.86 -11.37 4.12
N ARG A 12 -1.71 -10.34 4.24
CA ARG A 12 -1.95 -9.36 3.18
C ARG A 12 -1.22 -8.06 3.47
N LEU A 13 -0.59 -7.50 2.45
CA LEU A 13 -0.08 -6.14 2.53
C LEU A 13 -1.26 -5.16 2.62
N TYR A 14 -1.13 -4.18 3.52
CA TYR A 14 -2.00 -3.02 3.57
C TYR A 14 -1.21 -1.72 3.70
N LEU A 15 -1.80 -0.64 3.19
CA LEU A 15 -1.34 0.73 3.34
C LEU A 15 -2.45 1.56 3.98
N ARG A 16 -2.15 2.24 5.10
CA ARG A 16 -3.02 3.24 5.70
C ARG A 16 -2.58 4.63 5.26
N PRO A 17 -3.35 5.32 4.41
CA PRO A 17 -3.06 6.69 4.01
C PRO A 17 -3.44 7.68 5.12
N THR A 18 -2.86 8.88 5.10
CA THR A 18 -3.34 10.00 5.92
C THR A 18 -4.64 10.62 5.38
N LEU A 19 -5.01 10.33 4.13
CA LEU A 19 -6.25 10.79 3.50
C LEU A 19 -7.46 9.98 3.98
N THR A 20 -8.65 10.58 3.89
CA THR A 20 -9.87 10.11 4.53
C THR A 20 -10.53 8.89 3.88
N SER A 21 -10.53 8.76 2.54
CA SER A 21 -11.11 7.58 1.88
C SER A 21 -10.65 7.31 0.45
N PHE A 22 -10.79 6.05 0.03
CA PHE A 22 -10.56 5.56 -1.34
C PHE A 22 -11.70 4.63 -1.79
N ASP A 23 -12.95 5.04 -1.57
CA ASP A 23 -14.16 4.21 -1.70
C ASP A 23 -14.38 3.63 -3.11
N TYR A 24 -13.86 4.29 -4.15
CA TYR A 24 -13.91 3.88 -5.55
C TYR A 24 -12.64 3.19 -6.07
N ILE A 25 -11.69 2.78 -5.22
CA ILE A 25 -10.41 2.21 -5.68
C ILE A 25 -10.58 0.96 -6.56
N TYR A 26 -11.68 0.24 -6.40
CA TYR A 26 -12.03 -0.92 -7.23
C TYR A 26 -12.10 -0.59 -8.73
N ARG A 27 -12.38 0.67 -9.10
CA ARG A 27 -12.45 1.13 -10.49
C ARG A 27 -11.10 1.12 -11.20
N ALA A 28 -9.99 1.12 -10.45
CA ALA A 28 -8.66 0.96 -11.01
C ALA A 28 -8.49 -0.39 -11.74
N GLY A 29 -9.29 -1.42 -11.41
CA GLY A 29 -9.15 -2.75 -12.00
C GLY A 29 -7.84 -3.45 -11.63
N MET A 30 -7.25 -3.08 -10.49
CA MET A 30 -5.89 -3.47 -10.08
C MET A 30 -5.85 -4.41 -8.87
N GLU A 31 -6.99 -5.02 -8.53
CA GLU A 31 -7.18 -5.91 -7.36
C GLU A 31 -6.89 -5.26 -6.00
N VAL A 32 -6.86 -3.93 -5.95
CA VAL A 32 -6.75 -3.15 -4.72
C VAL A 32 -8.14 -2.89 -4.15
N SER A 33 -8.32 -3.17 -2.87
CA SER A 33 -9.56 -2.96 -2.14
C SER A 33 -9.39 -1.90 -1.05
N TRP A 34 -10.51 -1.28 -0.67
CA TRP A 34 -10.58 -0.32 0.42
C TRP A 34 -11.34 -0.93 1.62
N ASP A 35 -10.70 -0.96 2.78
CA ASP A 35 -11.31 -1.30 4.06
C ASP A 35 -11.76 0.01 4.72
N GLN A 36 -13.06 0.28 4.68
CA GLN A 36 -13.64 1.50 5.22
C GLN A 36 -13.51 1.60 6.75
N ALA A 37 -13.56 0.46 7.45
CA ALA A 37 -13.46 0.45 8.92
C ALA A 37 -12.01 0.69 9.37
N GLY A 38 -11.05 0.01 8.74
CA GLY A 38 -9.61 0.18 9.01
C GLY A 38 -8.98 1.39 8.31
N LYS A 39 -9.73 2.08 7.45
CA LYS A 39 -9.26 3.18 6.58
C LYS A 39 -7.96 2.82 5.84
N ARG A 40 -7.91 1.63 5.24
CA ARG A 40 -6.69 1.11 4.62
C ARG A 40 -6.96 0.49 3.27
N LEU A 41 -5.98 0.65 2.39
CA LEU A 41 -5.88 -0.06 1.13
C LEU A 41 -5.27 -1.43 1.41
N PHE A 42 -5.79 -2.48 0.80
CA PHE A 42 -5.22 -3.81 0.95
C PHE A 42 -5.38 -4.60 -0.35
N ILE A 43 -4.56 -5.63 -0.47
CA ILE A 43 -4.52 -6.55 -1.61
C ILE A 43 -4.90 -7.96 -1.14
N PRO A 44 -5.40 -8.83 -2.03
CA PRO A 44 -5.60 -10.23 -1.69
C PRO A 44 -4.26 -10.89 -1.32
N LYS A 45 -4.31 -11.99 -0.55
CA LYS A 45 -3.09 -12.71 -0.13
C LYS A 45 -2.22 -13.02 -1.36
N PRO A 46 -0.91 -12.69 -1.32
CA PRO A 46 -0.07 -12.86 -2.49
C PRO A 46 0.00 -14.33 -2.92
N ARG A 47 -0.27 -14.61 -4.21
CA ARG A 47 -0.12 -15.95 -4.80
C ARG A 47 1.07 -16.07 -5.74
N GLN A 48 1.40 -14.99 -6.45
CA GLN A 48 2.46 -14.96 -7.46
C GLN A 48 3.37 -13.74 -7.30
N TRP A 49 2.82 -12.61 -6.89
CA TRP A 49 3.59 -11.38 -6.65
C TRP A 49 4.10 -11.30 -5.23
N THR A 50 5.27 -10.72 -5.08
CA THR A 50 5.89 -10.34 -3.82
C THR A 50 5.13 -9.18 -3.17
N HIS A 51 5.34 -8.96 -1.87
CA HIS A 51 4.82 -7.79 -1.18
C HIS A 51 5.32 -6.46 -1.80
N LEU A 52 6.54 -6.41 -2.33
CA LEU A 52 7.07 -5.22 -3.00
C LEU A 52 6.31 -4.89 -4.30
N GLU A 53 5.98 -5.91 -5.10
CA GLU A 53 5.17 -5.74 -6.31
C GLU A 53 3.77 -5.25 -5.96
N TRP A 54 3.17 -5.81 -4.91
CA TRP A 54 1.88 -5.35 -4.42
C TRP A 54 1.90 -3.93 -3.84
N PHE A 55 2.98 -3.54 -3.17
CA PHE A 55 3.16 -2.16 -2.74
C PHE A 55 3.09 -1.22 -3.94
N ARG A 56 3.86 -1.49 -5.00
CA ARG A 56 3.85 -0.70 -6.25
C ARG A 56 2.46 -0.66 -6.90
N GLN A 57 1.76 -1.80 -6.90
CA GLN A 57 0.41 -1.90 -7.45
C GLN A 57 -0.57 -0.97 -6.71
N ILE A 58 -0.51 -0.92 -5.36
CA ILE A 58 -1.36 -0.02 -4.56
C ILE A 58 -1.06 1.45 -4.90
N ILE A 59 0.22 1.84 -4.98
CA ILE A 59 0.61 3.21 -5.36
C ILE A 59 0.06 3.57 -6.75
N ALA A 60 0.25 2.67 -7.72
CA ALA A 60 -0.20 2.87 -9.09
C ALA A 60 -1.73 2.95 -9.20
N ALA A 61 -2.47 2.11 -8.48
CA ALA A 61 -3.93 2.13 -8.45
C ALA A 61 -4.46 3.47 -7.90
N VAL A 62 -3.86 3.97 -6.82
CA VAL A 62 -4.26 5.25 -6.22
C VAL A 62 -3.92 6.42 -7.14
N ALA A 63 -2.75 6.43 -7.76
CA ALA A 63 -2.38 7.46 -8.74
C ALA A 63 -3.28 7.43 -10.00
N GLY A 64 -3.62 6.22 -10.45
CA GLY A 64 -4.45 5.98 -11.64
C GLY A 64 -5.91 6.36 -11.45
N GLU A 65 -6.51 6.05 -10.30
CA GLU A 65 -7.94 6.33 -10.06
C GLU A 65 -8.17 7.72 -9.45
N TYR A 66 -7.30 8.14 -8.52
CA TYR A 66 -7.51 9.37 -7.72
C TYR A 66 -6.57 10.51 -8.08
N ARG A 67 -5.58 10.30 -8.94
CA ARG A 67 -4.50 11.29 -9.20
C ARG A 67 -3.76 11.71 -7.93
N VAL A 68 -3.73 10.84 -6.93
CA VAL A 68 -3.03 11.05 -5.66
C VAL A 68 -1.72 10.27 -5.67
N ALA A 69 -0.62 10.94 -5.34
CA ALA A 69 0.65 10.28 -5.07
C ALA A 69 0.71 9.88 -3.58
N LEU A 70 0.77 8.57 -3.33
CA LEU A 70 1.09 8.06 -2.00
C LEU A 70 2.59 7.97 -1.84
N GLU A 71 3.10 8.61 -0.79
CA GLU A 71 4.53 8.71 -0.50
C GLU A 71 4.80 8.26 0.93
N LEU A 72 5.90 7.54 1.11
CA LEU A 72 6.45 7.25 2.43
C LEU A 72 6.99 8.53 3.07
N SER A 73 7.08 8.51 4.39
CA SER A 73 7.62 9.60 5.19
C SER A 73 8.44 9.05 6.35
N PRO A 74 9.32 9.87 6.98
CA PRO A 74 10.01 9.46 8.20
C PRO A 74 9.06 9.08 9.35
N SER A 75 7.81 9.54 9.32
CA SER A 75 6.77 9.22 10.29
C SER A 75 5.92 8.00 9.91
N THR A 76 6.18 7.35 8.77
CA THR A 76 5.44 6.16 8.36
C THR A 76 5.75 5.00 9.31
N ILE A 77 4.69 4.43 9.89
CA ILE A 77 4.76 3.31 10.83
C ILE A 77 4.84 2.00 10.04
N TRP A 78 5.64 1.06 10.52
CA TRP A 78 5.78 -0.27 9.95
C TRP A 78 5.25 -1.31 10.93
N SER A 79 4.26 -2.09 10.49
CA SER A 79 3.54 -3.03 11.36
C SER A 79 3.69 -4.46 10.86
N ASN A 80 4.20 -5.36 11.72
CA ASN A 80 4.33 -6.80 11.42
C ASN A 80 5.07 -7.08 10.09
N MET A 81 6.18 -6.37 9.86
CA MET A 81 6.93 -6.44 8.61
C MET A 81 8.41 -6.80 8.89
N PRO A 82 8.98 -7.79 8.19
CA PRO A 82 10.43 -8.07 8.26
C PRO A 82 11.26 -6.86 7.82
N GLU A 83 12.43 -6.68 8.42
CA GLU A 83 13.32 -5.54 8.16
C GLU A 83 13.82 -5.52 6.71
N GLU A 84 14.07 -6.69 6.12
CA GLU A 84 14.52 -6.82 4.73
C GLU A 84 13.46 -6.28 3.77
N LEU A 85 12.19 -6.69 3.95
CA LEU A 85 11.09 -6.23 3.11
C LEU A 85 10.84 -4.72 3.28
N ARG A 86 10.92 -4.21 4.50
CA ARG A 86 10.83 -2.76 4.76
C ARG A 86 11.91 -2.01 3.97
N THR A 87 13.15 -2.47 4.05
CA THR A 87 14.30 -1.85 3.35
C THR A 87 14.10 -1.86 1.84
N GLU A 88 13.58 -2.95 1.27
CA GLU A 88 13.23 -3.03 -0.15
C GLU A 88 12.17 -2.00 -0.57
N ILE A 89 11.12 -1.85 0.24
CA ILE A 89 10.04 -0.88 -0.01
C ILE A 89 10.58 0.55 0.09
N GLU A 90 11.35 0.88 1.12
CA GLU A 90 11.99 2.19 1.29
C GLU A 90 12.90 2.53 0.09
N ALA A 91 13.74 1.58 -0.34
CA ALA A 91 14.61 1.75 -1.49
C ALA A 91 13.84 1.94 -2.81
N ALA A 92 12.71 1.24 -2.97
CA ALA A 92 11.85 1.39 -4.14
C ALA A 92 11.13 2.75 -4.17
N ALA A 93 10.70 3.27 -3.01
CA ALA A 93 10.02 4.57 -2.93
C ALA A 93 10.96 5.76 -3.19
N LEU A 94 12.26 5.63 -2.90
CA LEU A 94 13.27 6.64 -3.19
C LEU A 94 13.61 6.78 -4.68
N LYS A 95 13.46 5.69 -5.45
CA LYS A 95 13.66 5.68 -6.90
C LYS A 95 12.41 6.26 -7.58
N LYS A 96 12.29 7.59 -7.62
CA LYS A 96 11.30 8.27 -8.46
C LYS A 96 11.44 7.74 -9.89
N THR A 97 10.43 7.01 -10.36
CA THR A 97 10.38 6.44 -11.70
C THR A 97 9.95 7.51 -12.70
#